data_AF-A0A1H0M874-F1
#
_entry.id   AF-A0A1H0M874-F1
#
_cell.length_a   1.000
_cell.length_b   1.000
_cell.length_c   1.000
_cell.angle_alpha   90.00
_cell.angle_beta   90.00
_cell.angle_gamma   90.00
#
_symmetry.space_group_name_H-M   'P 1'
#
loop_
_entity.id
_entity.type
_entity.pdbx_description
1 polymer ?
#
loop_
_entity_poly.entity_id
_entity_poly.type
_entity_poly.pdbx_seq_one_letter_code
_entity_poly.pdbx_strand_id
1 'polypeptide(L)'
;MRRYVKSRSELMAILSQCLDNNPECGEVELHAMRVHSPDHTGCNWSAEVDFRQDTFDDLAQQMAAARSIIVVMREQYNVLQ
;
A
#
# COMPACT_ATOMS: atom_id res chain seq x y z
N MET A 1 -9.91 -16.85 0.37
CA MET A 1 -10.75 -15.65 0.59
C MET A 1 -10.93 -14.95 -0.75
N ARG A 2 -12.13 -14.49 -1.12
CA ARG A 2 -12.34 -13.77 -2.39
C ARG A 2 -12.01 -12.30 -2.18
N ARG A 3 -11.09 -11.73 -2.97
CA ARG A 3 -10.74 -10.30 -2.94
C ARG A 3 -11.88 -9.45 -3.47
N TYR A 4 -12.09 -8.29 -2.88
CA TYR A 4 -12.94 -7.25 -3.44
C TYR A 4 -12.25 -6.61 -4.64
N VAL A 5 -13.03 -6.14 -5.61
CA VAL A 5 -12.50 -5.44 -6.78
C VAL A 5 -12.78 -3.95 -6.64
N LYS A 6 -11.77 -3.13 -6.92
CA LYS A 6 -11.83 -1.66 -6.86
C LYS A 6 -11.26 -1.07 -8.13
N SER A 7 -11.71 0.12 -8.52
CA SER A 7 -10.96 0.90 -9.52
C SER A 7 -9.58 1.27 -8.95
N ARG A 8 -8.63 1.57 -9.83
CA ARG A 8 -7.28 2.00 -9.42
C ARG A 8 -7.35 3.21 -8.48
N SER A 9 -8.15 4.22 -8.82
CA SER A 9 -8.28 5.44 -8.04
C SER A 9 -8.88 5.19 -6.66
N GLU A 10 -9.91 4.34 -6.55
CA GLU A 10 -10.49 3.98 -5.25
C GLU A 10 -9.47 3.25 -4.37
N LEU A 11 -8.70 2.32 -4.93
CA LEU A 11 -7.71 1.58 -4.15
C LEU A 11 -6.55 2.46 -3.72
N MET A 12 -6.10 3.40 -4.58
CA MET A 12 -5.09 4.39 -4.21
C MET A 12 -5.58 5.29 -3.08
N ALA A 13 -6.84 5.74 -3.12
CA ALA A 13 -7.42 6.56 -2.06
C ALA A 13 -7.53 5.80 -0.73
N ILE A 14 -7.99 4.54 -0.76
CA ILE A 14 -8.04 3.67 0.43
C ILE A 14 -6.63 3.48 1.01
N LEU A 15 -5.66 3.14 0.16
CA LEU A 15 -4.31 2.85 0.61
C LEU A 15 -3.63 4.09 1.22
N SER A 16 -3.79 5.26 0.57
CA SER A 16 -3.27 6.53 1.10
C SER A 16 -3.86 6.83 2.47
N GLN A 17 -5.19 6.72 2.61
CA GLN A 17 -5.85 6.96 3.89
C GLN A 17 -5.40 6.00 5.00
N CYS A 18 -5.13 4.74 4.67
CA CYS A 18 -4.63 3.76 5.64
C CYS A 18 -3.19 4.03 6.07
N LEU A 19 -2.34 4.49 5.14
CA LEU A 19 -0.98 4.94 5.45
C LEU A 19 -1.01 6.17 6.37
N ASP A 20 -1.80 7.19 6.01
CA ASP A 20 -1.93 8.44 6.78
C ASP A 20 -2.48 8.22 8.20
N ASN A 21 -3.38 7.24 8.36
CA ASN A 21 -4.00 6.94 9.66
C ASN A 21 -3.13 6.09 10.57
N ASN A 22 -1.99 5.57 10.10
CA ASN A 22 -1.09 4.78 10.94
C ASN A 22 0.12 5.62 11.39
N PRO A 23 0.18 6.04 12.67
CA PRO A 23 1.28 6.86 13.16
C PRO A 23 2.65 6.16 13.09
N GLU A 24 2.70 4.82 13.07
CA GLU A 24 3.95 4.08 12.93
C GLU A 24 4.57 4.22 11.53
N CYS A 25 3.80 4.66 10.53
CA CYS A 25 4.31 4.91 9.19
C CYS A 25 5.08 6.23 9.08
N GLY A 26 4.95 7.15 10.05
CA GLY A 26 5.53 8.49 9.95
C GLY A 26 4.99 9.28 8.76
N GLU A 27 5.80 10.20 8.24
CA GLU A 27 5.46 10.96 7.02
C GLU A 27 5.76 10.12 5.76
N VAL A 28 4.77 9.32 5.36
CA VAL A 28 4.81 8.46 4.16
C VAL A 28 3.80 8.93 3.11
N GLU A 29 4.17 8.85 1.83
CA GLU A 29 3.29 9.17 0.72
C GLU A 29 3.17 7.99 -0.25
N LEU A 30 1.96 7.73 -0.76
CA LEU A 30 1.75 6.76 -1.83
C LEU A 30 2.20 7.35 -3.16
N HIS A 31 3.40 6.97 -3.62
CA HIS A 31 3.99 7.45 -4.87
C HIS A 31 3.26 6.89 -6.10
N ALA A 32 3.10 5.57 -6.15
CA ALA A 32 2.57 4.91 -7.33
C ALA A 32 1.85 3.61 -7.02
N MET A 33 0.96 3.23 -7.94
CA MET A 33 0.36 1.90 -8.00
C MET A 33 0.52 1.33 -9.41
N ARG A 34 1.12 0.15 -9.49
CA ARG A 34 1.31 -0.62 -10.73
C ARG A 34 0.35 -1.79 -10.77
N VAL A 35 -0.47 -1.85 -11.82
CA VAL A 35 -1.33 -3.00 -12.11
C VAL A 35 -0.55 -4.00 -12.96
N HIS A 36 -0.70 -5.28 -12.67
CA HIS A 36 -0.03 -6.37 -13.36
C HIS A 36 -0.95 -7.60 -13.43
N SER A 37 -0.56 -8.63 -14.18
CA SER A 37 -1.25 -9.92 -14.11
C SER A 37 -1.21 -10.47 -12.67
N PRO A 38 -2.23 -11.23 -12.22
CA PRO A 38 -2.23 -11.80 -10.89
C PRO A 38 -0.93 -12.57 -10.60
N ASP A 39 -0.30 -12.25 -9.48
CA ASP A 39 0.90 -12.95 -9.01
C ASP A 39 0.56 -14.28 -8.32
N HIS A 40 1.57 -14.94 -7.73
CA HIS A 40 1.40 -16.22 -7.02
C HIS A 40 0.44 -16.16 -5.82
N THR A 41 0.12 -14.96 -5.31
CA THR A 41 -0.88 -14.75 -4.26
C THR A 41 -2.27 -14.47 -4.83
N GLY A 42 -2.39 -14.30 -6.16
CA GLY A 42 -3.59 -13.88 -6.87
C GLY A 42 -3.88 -12.37 -6.78
N CYS A 43 -2.91 -11.57 -6.31
CA CYS A 43 -2.98 -10.12 -6.29
C CYS A 43 -2.51 -9.54 -7.63
N ASN A 44 -3.20 -8.54 -8.16
CA ASN A 44 -2.93 -7.96 -9.48
C ASN A 44 -2.36 -6.53 -9.43
N TRP A 45 -1.83 -6.10 -8.28
CA TRP A 45 -1.24 -4.77 -8.15
C TRP A 45 -0.13 -4.72 -7.10
N SER A 46 0.77 -3.75 -7.26
CA SER A 46 1.83 -3.38 -6.31
C SER A 46 1.82 -1.87 -6.08
N ALA A 47 2.33 -1.43 -4.92
CA ALA A 47 2.43 -0.02 -4.56
C ALA A 47 3.87 0.35 -4.21
N GLU A 48 4.23 1.59 -4.53
CA GLU A 48 5.49 2.25 -4.19
C GLU A 48 5.15 3.42 -3.26
N VAL A 49 5.91 3.57 -2.18
CA VAL A 49 5.74 4.63 -1.18
C VAL A 49 7.05 5.36 -0.96
N ASP A 50 6.96 6.65 -0.71
CA ASP A 50 8.09 7.51 -0.40
C ASP A 50 8.03 7.93 1.07
N PHE A 51 9.17 7.91 1.76
CA PHE A 51 9.31 8.42 3.12
C PHE A 51 10.07 9.74 3.06
N ARG A 52 9.64 10.73 3.85
CA ARG A 52 10.39 11.99 3.95
C ARG A 52 11.74 11.77 4.65
N GLN A 53 12.78 12.32 4.04
CA GLN A 53 14.17 12.09 4.44
C GLN A 53 14.54 12.73 5.79
N ASP A 54 13.71 13.62 6.34
CA ASP A 54 14.05 14.31 7.58
C ASP A 54 13.76 13.46 8.84
N THR A 55 13.12 12.28 8.68
CA THR A 55 12.66 11.41 9.78
C THR A 55 13.35 10.04 9.80
N PHE A 56 14.67 9.99 9.57
CA PHE A 56 15.41 8.72 9.47
C PHE A 56 15.65 7.96 10.79
N ASP A 57 15.38 8.56 11.95
CA ASP A 57 15.65 7.93 13.24
C ASP A 57 14.91 6.57 13.40
N ASP A 58 13.76 6.39 12.72
CA ASP A 58 12.92 5.19 12.80
C ASP A 58 12.56 4.58 11.42
N LEU A 59 13.32 4.86 10.36
CA LEU A 59 12.95 4.46 8.98
C LEU A 59 12.65 2.95 8.84
N ALA A 60 13.41 2.09 9.52
CA ALA A 60 13.20 0.65 9.46
C ALA A 60 11.81 0.24 10.02
N GLN A 61 11.38 0.89 11.09
CA GLN A 61 10.06 0.67 11.69
C GLN A 61 8.96 1.22 10.76
N GLN A 62 9.15 2.42 10.21
CA GLN A 62 8.21 3.04 9.27
C GLN A 62 8.00 2.19 8.01
N MET A 63 9.09 1.68 7.43
CA MET A 63 9.05 0.75 6.30
C MET A 63 8.31 -0.55 6.64
N ALA A 64 8.56 -1.10 7.83
CA ALA A 64 7.87 -2.31 8.29
C ALA A 64 6.36 -2.08 8.46
N ALA A 65 5.96 -0.93 9.02
CA ALA A 65 4.56 -0.54 9.19
C ALA A 65 3.85 -0.36 7.84
N ALA A 66 4.43 0.42 6.91
CA ALA A 66 3.86 0.63 5.59
C ALA A 66 3.75 -0.68 4.80
N ARG A 67 4.77 -1.54 4.87
CA ARG A 67 4.75 -2.87 4.26
C ARG A 67 3.61 -3.73 4.81
N SER A 68 3.39 -3.71 6.13
CA SER A 68 2.31 -4.46 6.77
C SER A 68 0.94 -4.05 6.22
N ILE A 69 0.68 -2.75 6.11
CA ILE A 69 -0.56 -2.22 5.54
C ILE A 69 -0.73 -2.69 4.09
N ILE A 70 0.32 -2.55 3.25
CA ILE A 70 0.26 -2.96 1.84
C ILE A 70 -0.04 -4.46 1.71
N VAL A 71 0.58 -5.31 2.54
CA VAL A 71 0.33 -6.76 2.54
C VAL A 71 -1.14 -7.05 2.86
N VAL A 72 -1.69 -6.45 3.92
CA VAL A 72 -3.11 -6.62 4.28
C VAL A 72 -4.03 -6.16 3.15
N MET A 73 -3.74 -5.04 2.50
CA MET A 73 -4.55 -4.54 1.37
C MET A 73 -4.48 -5.47 0.16
N ARG A 74 -3.31 -6.06 -0.11
CA ARG A 74 -3.11 -7.05 -1.18
C ARG A 74 -3.85 -8.36 -0.92
N GLU A 75 -4.18 -8.69 0.33
CA GLU A 75 -5.02 -9.85 0.67
C GLU A 75 -6.51 -9.55 0.47
N GLN A 76 -6.91 -8.30 0.55
CA GLN A 76 -8.31 -7.87 0.49
C GLN A 76 -8.78 -7.42 -0.89
N TYR A 77 -7.89 -6.81 -1.69
CA TYR A 77 -8.29 -6.09 -2.90
C TYR A 77 -7.53 -6.51 -4.16
N ASN A 78 -8.23 -6.52 -5.28
CA ASN A 78 -7.70 -6.48 -6.63
C ASN A 78 -8.18 -5.20 -7.34
N VAL A 79 -7.41 -4.75 -8.32
CA VAL A 79 -7.79 -3.65 -9.20
C VAL A 79 -8.62 -4.18 -10.36
N LEU A 80 -9.69 -3.47 -10.72
CA LEU A 80 -10.46 -3.74 -11.93
C LEU A 80 -9.57 -3.52 -13.16
N GLN A 81 -9.40 -4.55 -13.98
CA GLN A 81 -8.67 -4.47 -15.26
C GLN A 81 -9.59 -3.97 -16.38
#